data_AF-A0A953SMG2-F1
#
_entry.id   AF-A0A953SMG2-F1
#
_cell.length_a   1.000
_cell.length_b   1.000
_cell.length_c   1.000
_cell.angle_alpha   90.00
_cell.angle_beta   90.00
_cell.angle_gamma   90.00
#
_symmetry.space_group_name_H-M   'P 1'
#
loop_
_entity.id
_entity.type
_entity.pdbx_description
1 polymer ?
#
loop_
_entity_poly.entity_id
_entity_poly.type
_entity_poly.pdbx_seq_one_letter_code
_entity_poly.pdbx_strand_id
1 'polypeptide(L)' 'MKEHKVDCKEVMNHICENLGEDLDSPRCVSIKEHLNSCESCQKYFKSVDTTITFYKEYNVTLSNDAHIKLLNVLGLSEED' A
#
# COMPACT_ATOMS: atom_id res chain seq x y z
N MET A 1 29.71 22.71 7.56
CA MET A 1 28.33 22.50 7.08
C MET A 1 27.76 21.34 7.88
N LYS A 2 26.65 21.51 8.59
CA LYS A 2 26.04 20.42 9.38
C LYS A 2 25.18 19.58 8.44
N GLU A 3 25.46 18.28 8.38
CA GLU A 3 24.67 17.31 7.62
C GLU A 3 23.26 17.23 8.24
N HIS A 4 22.25 17.64 7.48
CA HIS A 4 20.86 17.43 7.87
C HIS A 4 20.50 15.99 7.48
N LYS A 5 20.38 15.10 8.48
CA LYS A 5 19.87 13.75 8.25
C LYS A 5 18.37 13.84 8.02
N VAL A 6 17.95 13.55 6.79
CA VAL A 6 16.54 13.46 6.41
C VAL A 6 15.89 12.37 7.28
N ASP A 7 14.79 12.73 7.96
CA ASP A 7 14.06 11.79 8.81
C ASP A 7 12.86 11.18 8.07
N CYS A 8 12.32 10.08 8.62
CA CYS A 8 11.20 9.36 8.00
C CYS A 8 9.94 10.21 7.82
N LYS A 9 9.79 11.31 8.58
CA LYS A 9 8.65 12.23 8.49
C LYS A 9 8.79 13.17 7.30
N GLU A 10 10.00 13.61 6.97
CA GLU A 10 10.30 14.34 5.73
C GLU A 10 10.09 13.47 4.49
N VAL A 11 10.43 12.18 4.56
CA VAL A 11 10.16 11.22 3.48
C VAL A 11 8.65 11.06 3.27
N MET A 12 7.88 10.95 4.36
CA MET A 12 6.44 10.72 4.28
C MET A 12 5.66 11.95 3.81
N ASN A 13 6.02 13.15 4.26
CA ASN A 13 5.42 14.41 3.79
C ASN A 13 5.64 14.60 2.28
N HIS A 14 6.82 14.25 1.80
CA HIS A 14 7.15 14.43 0.40
C HIS A 14 6.50 13.38 -0.52
N ILE A 15 6.30 12.14 -0.06
CA ILE A 15 5.48 11.16 -0.81
C ILE A 15 4.04 11.69 -0.95
N CYS A 16 3.50 12.33 0.10
CA CYS A 16 2.17 12.94 0.09
C CYS A 16 2.06 14.17 -0.82
N GLU A 17 3.13 14.96 -0.99
CA GLU A 17 3.20 16.08 -1.96
C GLU A 17 3.24 15.58 -3.42
N ASN A 18 3.91 14.44 -3.70
CA ASN A 18 4.11 13.93 -5.06
C ASN A 18 2.95 13.11 -5.63
N LEU A 19 1.89 12.83 -4.87
CA LEU A 19 0.65 12.28 -5.44
C LEU A 19 -0.16 13.35 -6.22
N GLY A 20 0.43 14.55 -6.45
CA GLY A 20 -0.08 15.61 -7.30
C GLY A 20 0.98 16.61 -7.82
N GLU A 21 2.26 16.25 -7.93
CA GLU A 21 3.32 17.09 -8.53
C GLU A 21 4.26 16.30 -9.48
N ASP A 22 5.01 17.04 -10.30
CA ASP A 22 5.82 16.59 -11.43
C ASP A 22 6.77 15.42 -11.10
N LEU A 23 6.45 14.25 -11.66
CA LEU A 23 7.09 12.96 -11.43
C LEU A 23 8.50 12.86 -12.03
N ASP A 24 8.90 13.86 -12.83
CA ASP A 24 10.22 13.99 -13.45
C ASP A 24 11.11 15.01 -12.73
N SER A 25 10.64 15.60 -11.63
CA SER A 25 11.49 16.46 -10.81
C SER A 25 12.73 15.71 -10.31
N PRO A 26 13.91 16.35 -10.22
CA PRO A 26 15.15 15.70 -9.75
C PRO A 26 15.00 15.02 -8.37
N ARG A 27 14.09 15.54 -7.54
CA ARG A 27 13.79 15.00 -6.21
C ARG A 27 12.97 13.72 -6.30
N CYS A 28 12.00 13.63 -7.21
CA CYS A 28 11.25 12.39 -7.44
C CYS A 28 12.16 11.29 -7.99
N VAL A 29 13.07 11.64 -8.92
CA VAL A 29 14.05 10.70 -9.49
C VAL A 29 14.97 10.14 -8.40
N SER A 30 15.56 10.99 -7.54
CA SER A 30 16.46 10.52 -6.48
C SER A 30 15.77 9.60 -5.45
N ILE A 31 14.48 9.83 -5.20
CA ILE A 31 13.68 8.97 -4.32
C ILE A 31 13.34 7.65 -4.99
N LYS A 32 13.03 7.64 -6.28
CA LYS A 32 12.86 6.40 -7.06
C LYS A 32 14.16 5.58 -7.04
N GLU A 33 15.31 6.21 -7.21
CA GLU A 33 16.61 5.54 -7.13
C GLU A 33 16.90 4.96 -5.74
N HIS A 34 16.63 5.71 -4.67
CA HIS A 34 16.77 5.20 -3.30
C HIS A 34 15.81 4.02 -3.05
N LEU A 35 14.55 4.16 -3.45
CA LEU A 35 13.56 3.08 -3.33
C LEU A 35 14.01 1.83 -4.09
N ASN A 36 14.61 1.97 -5.27
CA ASN A 36 15.10 0.83 -6.06
C ASN A 36 16.36 0.16 -5.49
N SER A 37 17.13 0.86 -4.65
CA SER A 37 18.40 0.35 -4.10
C SER A 37 18.33 -0.02 -2.61
N CYS A 38 17.28 0.37 -1.88
CA CYS A 38 17.15 0.18 -0.44
C CYS A 38 16.03 -0.82 -0.09
N GLU A 39 16.41 -2.02 0.38
CA GLU A 39 15.46 -3.11 0.69
C GLU A 39 14.41 -2.73 1.75
N SER A 40 14.80 -1.99 2.79
CA SER A 40 13.86 -1.58 3.85
C SER A 40 12.78 -0.64 3.31
N CYS A 41 13.15 0.29 2.45
CA CYS A 41 12.21 1.21 1.80
C CYS A 41 11.30 0.49 0.81
N GLN A 42 11.80 -0.52 0.08
CA GLN A 42 10.96 -1.35 -0.80
C GLN A 42 9.89 -2.09 -0.02
N LYS A 43 10.27 -2.71 1.11
CA LYS A 43 9.32 -3.40 1.99
C LYS A 43 8.26 -2.46 2.52
N TYR A 44 8.66 -1.28 2.98
CA TYR A 44 7.73 -0.28 3.49
C TYR A 44 6.78 0.22 2.40
N PHE A 45 7.31 0.60 1.23
CA PHE A 45 6.50 1.02 0.09
C PHE A 45 5.47 -0.04 -0.31
N LYS A 46 5.90 -1.30 -0.42
CA LYS A 46 5.00 -2.42 -0.72
C LYS A 46 3.90 -2.58 0.33
N SER A 47 4.22 -2.41 1.61
CA SER A 47 3.22 -2.46 2.69
C SER A 47 2.16 -1.37 2.54
N VAL A 48 2.59 -0.15 2.22
CA VAL A 48 1.69 0.99 2.00
C VAL A 48 0.83 0.76 0.75
N ASP A 49 1.43 0.37 -0.37
CA ASP A 49 0.75 0.08 -1.63
C ASP A 49 -0.28 -1.07 -1.50
N THR A 50 0.08 -2.13 -0.78
CA THR A 50 -0.83 -3.24 -0.46
C THR A 50 -2.02 -2.76 0.36
N THR A 51 -1.77 -1.91 1.36
CA THR A 51 -2.83 -1.35 2.21
C THR A 51 -3.80 -0.53 1.37
N ILE A 52 -3.29 0.36 0.51
CA ILE A 52 -4.10 1.17 -0.40
C ILE A 52 -4.94 0.29 -1.34
N THR A 53 -4.31 -0.74 -1.92
CA THR A 53 -4.99 -1.70 -2.81
C THR A 53 -6.14 -2.38 -2.09
N PHE A 54 -5.92 -2.89 -0.88
CA PHE A 54 -6.98 -3.50 -0.08
C PHE A 54 -8.13 -2.55 0.22
N TYR A 55 -7.87 -1.27 0.50
CA TYR A 55 -8.95 -0.31 0.70
C TYR A 55 -9.71 0.02 -0.58
N LYS A 56 -9.04 0.07 -1.74
CA LYS A 56 -9.70 0.26 -3.04
C LYS A 56 -10.58 -0.93 -3.42
N GLU A 57 -10.12 -2.13 -3.10
CA GLU A 57 -10.80 -3.38 -3.44
C GLU A 57 -11.77 -3.84 -2.33
N TYR A 58 -11.77 -3.20 -1.15
CA TYR A 58 -12.49 -3.64 0.05
C TYR A 58 -14.00 -3.90 -0.14
N ASN A 59 -14.64 -3.21 -1.09
CA ASN A 59 -16.06 -3.39 -1.37
C ASN A 59 -16.34 -4.65 -2.21
N VAL A 60 -15.68 -5.78 -1.92
CA VAL A 60 -16.00 -7.06 -2.55
C VAL A 60 -17.31 -7.60 -1.96
N THR A 61 -18.38 -7.58 -2.75
CA THR A 61 -19.60 -8.31 -2.42
C THR A 61 -19.44 -9.76 -2.85
N LEU A 62 -19.52 -10.69 -1.90
CA LEU A 62 -19.58 -12.11 -2.23
C LEU A 62 -20.97 -12.42 -2.80
N SER A 63 -21.04 -13.25 -3.84
CA SER A 63 -22.35 -13.76 -4.27
C SER A 63 -22.96 -14.64 -3.17
N ASN A 64 -24.28 -14.66 -3.07
CA ASN A 64 -24.99 -15.48 -2.10
C ASN A 64 -24.61 -16.98 -2.26
N ASP A 65 -24.46 -17.44 -3.50
CA ASP A 65 -24.01 -18.81 -3.80
C ASP A 65 -22.62 -19.13 -3.23
N ALA A 66 -21.68 -18.19 -3.34
CA ALA A 66 -20.35 -18.37 -2.79
C ALA A 66 -20.38 -18.37 -1.25
N HIS A 67 -21.25 -17.57 -0.64
CA HIS A 67 -21.46 -17.54 0.80
C HIS A 67 -22.05 -18.86 1.31
N ILE A 68 -23.09 -19.37 0.66
CA ILE A 68 -23.71 -20.66 0.99
C ILE A 68 -22.71 -21.81 0.85
N LYS A 69 -21.96 -21.85 -0.26
CA LYS A 69 -20.91 -22.86 -0.46
C LYS A 69 -19.85 -22.81 0.65
N LEU A 70 -19.45 -21.61 1.06
CA LEU A 70 -18.48 -21.44 2.13
C LEU A 70 -19.04 -21.95 3.47
N LEU A 71 -20.27 -21.60 3.83
CA LEU A 71 -20.93 -22.09 5.05
C LEU A 71 -21.02 -23.62 5.06
N ASN A 72 -21.40 -24.24 3.93
CA ASN A 72 -21.46 -25.70 3.81
C ASN A 72 -20.09 -26.36 4.00
N VAL A 73 -19.03 -25.81 3.38
CA VAL A 73 -17.65 -26.34 3.53
C VAL A 73 -17.16 -26.22 4.97
N LEU A 74 -17.53 -25.14 5.66
CA LEU A 74 -17.15 -24.91 7.06
C LEU A 74 -18.04 -25.66 8.06
N GLY A 75 -19.10 -26.35 7.61
CA GLY A 75 -20.07 -27.02 8.49
C GLY A 75 -20.88 -26.04 9.35
N LEU A 76 -21.06 -24.81 8.86
CA LEU A 76 -21.78 -23.71 9.52
C LEU A 76 -23.12 -23.41 8.84
N SER A 77 -23.57 -24.27 7.93
CA SER A 77 -24.90 -24.17 7.34
C SER A 77 -25.94 -24.40 8.43
N GLU A 78 -26.85 -23.45 8.61
CA GLU A 78 -28.00 -23.63 9.50
C GLU A 78 -28.84 -24.81 8.97
N GLU A 79 -28.93 -25.88 9.77
CA GLU A 79 -29.91 -26.94 9.56
C GLU A 79 -31.24 -26.44 10.13
N ASP A 80 -32.27 -26.33 9.28
CA ASP A 80 -33.65 -26.05 9.69
C ASP A 80 -34.19 -27.10 10.68
#